data_AF-A6TLK0-F1
#
_entry.id   AF-A6TLK0-F1
#
_cell.length_a   1.000
_cell.length_b   1.000
_cell.length_c   1.000
_cell.angle_alpha   90.00
_cell.angle_beta   90.00
_cell.angle_gamma   90.00
#
_symmetry.space_group_name_H-M   'P 1'
#
loop_
_entity.id
_entity.type
_entity.pdbx_description
1 polymer ?
#
loop_
_entity_poly.entity_id
_entity_poly.type
_entity_poly.pdbx_seq_one_letter_code
_entity_poly.pdbx_strand_id
1 'polypeptide(L)'
;MDDLIYNYMALLEAILSTEEVLPDLILHKYGLLELSPRELRELEAMEMKRLYKEKWTYKQIAEKFDMTDSGVYRRMKGFRGDCE
;
A
#
# COMPACT_ATOMS: atom_id res chain seq x y z
N MET A 1 8.00 19.16 15.31
CA MET A 1 7.04 19.31 14.20
C MET A 1 5.87 18.44 14.61
N ASP A 2 4.68 19.02 14.85
CA ASP A 2 3.63 18.38 15.66
C ASP A 2 3.06 17.11 15.03
N ASP A 3 3.08 16.00 15.78
CA ASP A 3 2.42 14.72 15.44
C ASP A 3 0.93 14.91 15.10
N LEU A 4 0.31 15.96 15.64
CA LEU A 4 -1.06 16.35 15.35
C LEU A 4 -1.27 16.68 13.87
N ILE A 5 -0.32 17.36 13.22
CA ILE A 5 -0.43 17.76 11.81
C ILE A 5 -0.40 16.52 10.92
N TYR A 6 0.48 15.57 11.21
CA TYR A 6 0.56 14.31 10.47
C TYR A 6 -0.71 13.46 10.63
N ASN A 7 -1.25 13.38 11.85
CA ASN A 7 -2.53 12.71 12.10
C ASN A 7 -3.68 13.31 11.28
N TYR A 8 -3.78 14.64 11.23
CA TYR A 8 -4.78 15.33 10.40
C TYR A 8 -4.59 15.05 8.91
N MET A 9 -3.36 15.07 8.40
CA MET A 9 -3.07 14.78 6.99
C MET A 9 -3.41 13.32 6.62
N ALA A 10 -3.08 12.36 7.47
CA ALA A 10 -3.40 10.96 7.24
C ALA A 10 -4.92 10.70 7.24
N LEU A 11 -5.64 11.30 8.19
CA LEU A 11 -7.11 11.26 8.23
C LEU A 11 -7.72 11.92 6.98
N LEU A 12 -7.20 13.08 6.58
CA LEU A 12 -7.70 13.80 5.42
C LEU A 12 -7.47 13.00 4.12
N GLU A 13 -6.30 12.38 3.95
CA GLU A 13 -6.00 11.52 2.80
C GLU A 13 -6.88 10.26 2.80
N ALA A 14 -7.09 9.62 3.95
CA ALA A 14 -7.99 8.47 4.06
C ALA A 14 -9.46 8.82 3.73
N ILE A 15 -9.94 9.99 4.15
CA ILE A 15 -11.33 10.44 3.91
C ILE A 15 -11.52 10.90 2.47
N LEU A 16 -10.54 11.59 1.89
CA LEU A 16 -10.65 12.19 0.56
C LEU A 16 -10.13 11.29 -0.56
N SER A 17 -9.51 10.14 -0.25
CA SER A 17 -9.04 9.22 -1.28
C SER A 17 -10.22 8.73 -2.11
N THR A 18 -10.20 9.07 -3.40
CA THR A 18 -11.20 8.61 -4.38
C THR A 18 -11.02 7.14 -4.74
N GLU A 19 -9.87 6.57 -4.41
CA GLU A 19 -9.56 5.15 -4.52
C GLU A 19 -9.58 4.55 -3.11
N GLU A 20 -10.15 3.36 -2.91
CA GLU A 20 -9.85 2.60 -1.69
C GLU A 20 -8.32 2.46 -1.62
N VAL A 21 -7.71 2.73 -0.47
CA VAL A 21 -6.28 2.49 -0.19
C VAL A 21 -6.22 1.96 1.22
N LEU A 22 -5.35 0.98 1.49
CA LEU A 22 -5.17 0.48 2.84
C LEU A 22 -4.73 1.61 3.79
N PRO A 23 -5.46 1.89 4.89
CA PRO A 23 -5.13 2.97 5.82
C PRO A 23 -3.70 2.89 6.37
N ASP A 24 -3.18 1.68 6.58
CA ASP A 24 -1.83 1.45 7.09
C ASP A 24 -0.73 1.99 6.16
N LEU A 25 -0.96 1.99 4.84
CA LEU A 25 -0.02 2.60 3.89
C LEU A 25 0.00 4.13 4.02
N ILE A 26 -1.17 4.72 4.26
CA ILE A 26 -1.30 6.16 4.48
C ILE A 26 -0.60 6.53 5.80
N LEU A 27 -0.86 5.79 6.87
CA LEU A 27 -0.21 6.01 8.16
C LEU A 27 1.32 5.86 8.08
N HIS A 28 1.80 4.84 7.37
CA HIS A 28 3.24 4.65 7.16
C HIS A 28 3.87 5.80 6.37
N LYS A 29 3.21 6.27 5.30
CA LYS A 29 3.66 7.41 4.47
C LYS A 29 3.87 8.69 5.30
N TYR A 30 3.04 8.91 6.32
CA TYR A 30 3.15 10.07 7.21
C TYR A 30 4.05 9.84 8.44
N GLY A 31 4.72 8.68 8.53
CA GLY A 31 5.58 8.34 9.68
C GLY A 31 4.80 8.08 10.97
N LEU A 32 3.49 7.86 10.87
CA LEU A 32 2.61 7.55 12.01
C LEU A 32 2.60 6.05 12.35
N LEU A 33 3.06 5.22 11.41
CA LEU A 33 3.20 3.78 11.57
C LEU A 33 4.61 3.37 11.13
N GLU A 34 5.45 2.97 12.09
CA GLU A 34 6.73 2.36 11.79
C GLU A 34 6.52 0.88 11.43
N LEU A 35 6.97 0.51 10.24
CA LEU A 35 6.92 -0.86 9.75
C LEU A 35 8.35 -1.35 9.53
N SER A 36 8.63 -2.57 9.95
CA SER A 36 9.84 -3.25 9.51
C SER A 36 9.83 -3.39 7.99
N PRO A 37 11.00 -3.55 7.35
CA PRO A 37 11.06 -3.79 5.90
C PRO A 37 10.26 -5.02 5.45
N ARG A 38 10.02 -5.98 6.35
CA ARG A 38 9.20 -7.15 6.06
C ARG A 38 7.71 -6.80 6.06
N GLU A 39 7.23 -6.11 7.09
CA GLU A 39 5.83 -5.71 7.22
C GLU A 39 5.43 -4.77 6.09
N LEU A 40 6.28 -3.81 5.72
CA LEU A 40 6.04 -2.93 4.58
C LEU A 40 5.85 -3.72 3.28
N ARG A 41 6.71 -4.72 3.01
CA ARG A 41 6.58 -5.56 1.81
C ARG A 41 5.30 -6.40 1.82
N GLU A 42 4.88 -6.87 2.98
CA GLU A 42 3.63 -7.62 3.14
C GLU A 42 2.42 -6.70 2.88
N LEU A 43 2.45 -5.49 3.42
CA LEU A 43 1.42 -4.48 3.22
C LEU A 43 1.32 -4.01 1.76
N GLU A 44 2.45 -3.72 1.11
CA GLU A 44 2.52 -3.43 -0.34
C GLU A 44 1.90 -4.56 -1.16
N ALA A 45 2.22 -5.82 -0.84
CA ALA A 45 1.68 -6.95 -1.57
C ALA A 45 0.16 -7.10 -1.38
N MET A 46 -0.35 -6.79 -0.19
CA MET A 46 -1.79 -6.78 0.09
C MET A 46 -2.51 -5.71 -0.76
N GLU A 47 -1.96 -4.50 -0.82
CA GLU A 47 -2.50 -3.41 -1.65
C GLU A 47 -2.43 -3.75 -3.15
N MET A 48 -1.33 -4.34 -3.62
CA MET A 48 -1.23 -4.81 -5.01
C MET A 48 -2.30 -5.87 -5.34
N LYS A 49 -2.59 -6.80 -4.42
CA LYS A 49 -3.67 -7.78 -4.58
C LYS A 49 -5.04 -7.10 -4.63
N ARG A 50 -5.27 -6.08 -3.80
CA ARG A 50 -6.52 -5.30 -3.79
C ARG A 50 -6.72 -4.58 -5.14
N LEU A 51 -5.73 -3.84 -5.61
CA LEU A 51 -5.77 -3.14 -6.91
C LEU A 51 -5.98 -4.12 -8.08
N TYR A 52 -5.34 -5.29 -8.05
CA TYR A 52 -5.54 -6.32 -9.06
C TYR A 52 -7.00 -6.85 -9.06
N LYS A 53 -7.63 -7.01 -7.88
CA LYS A 53 -9.06 -7.35 -7.77
C LYS A 53 -9.95 -6.25 -8.36
N GLU A 54 -9.55 -4.98 -8.24
CA GLU A 54 -10.18 -3.81 -8.89
C GLU A 54 -9.86 -3.67 -10.39
N LYS A 55 -9.28 -4.71 -11.02
CA LYS A 55 -8.98 -4.77 -12.46
C LYS A 55 -7.85 -3.86 -12.93
N TRP A 56 -7.01 -3.36 -12.02
CA TRP A 56 -5.76 -2.73 -12.42
C TRP A 56 -4.84 -3.75 -13.08
N THR A 57 -4.18 -3.33 -14.16
CA THR A 57 -3.15 -4.13 -14.83
C THR A 57 -1.85 -4.12 -14.02
N TYR A 58 -1.00 -5.14 -14.23
CA TYR A 58 0.32 -5.16 -13.60
C TYR A 58 1.16 -3.92 -13.91
N LYS A 59 1.02 -3.36 -15.11
CA LYS A 59 1.68 -2.12 -15.52
C LYS A 59 1.21 -0.91 -14.69
N GLN A 60 -0.09 -0.74 -14.50
CA GLN A 60 -0.62 0.36 -13.69
C GLN A 60 -0.21 0.24 -12.22
N ILE A 61 -0.19 -0.98 -11.68
CA ILE A 61 0.27 -1.24 -10.32
C ILE A 61 1.79 -0.97 -10.22
N ALA A 62 2.57 -1.40 -11.21
CA ALA A 62 3.99 -1.17 -11.30
C ALA A 62 4.34 0.34 -11.30
N GLU A 63 3.59 1.14 -12.05
CA GLU A 63 3.72 2.61 -12.06
C GLU A 63 3.40 3.22 -10.69
N LYS A 64 2.36 2.76 -10.00
CA LYS A 64 1.97 3.27 -8.67
C LYS A 64 3.03 3.01 -7.59
N PHE A 65 3.76 1.90 -7.68
CA PHE A 65 4.76 1.48 -6.70
C PHE A 65 6.22 1.65 -7.17
N ASP A 66 6.44 2.39 -8.26
CA ASP A 66 7.76 2.60 -8.87
C ASP A 66 8.58 1.30 -9.01
N MET A 67 7.98 0.29 -9.63
CA MET A 67 8.61 -1.00 -9.85
C MET A 67 8.29 -1.59 -11.23
N THR A 68 8.90 -2.73 -11.55
CA THR A 68 8.60 -3.45 -12.80
C THR A 68 7.38 -4.36 -12.64
N ASP A 69 6.67 -4.66 -13.72
CA ASP A 69 5.58 -5.64 -13.78
C ASP A 69 6.02 -6.99 -13.17
N SER A 70 7.24 -7.43 -13.48
CA SER A 70 7.82 -8.66 -12.94
C SER A 70 8.08 -8.60 -11.43
N GLY A 71 8.29 -7.40 -10.90
CA GLY A 71 8.43 -7.12 -9.47
C GLY A 71 7.09 -7.24 -8.75
N VAL A 72 6.02 -6.66 -9.32
CA VAL A 72 4.65 -6.77 -8.83
C VAL A 72 4.23 -8.24 -8.74
N TYR A 73 4.42 -9.01 -9.82
CA TYR A 73 4.09 -10.44 -9.84
C TYR A 73 4.84 -11.22 -8.75
N ARG A 74 6.16 -11.00 -8.61
CA ARG A 74 6.97 -11.66 -7.58
C ARG A 74 6.53 -11.30 -6.17
N ARG A 75 6.17 -10.02 -5.93
CA ARG A 75 5.69 -9.54 -4.64
C ARG A 75 4.37 -10.19 -4.26
N MET A 76 3.39 -10.18 -5.16
CA MET A 76 2.09 -10.79 -4.95
C MET A 76 2.17 -12.31 -4.76
N LYS A 77 3.03 -13.01 -5.51
CA LYS A 77 3.23 -14.46 -5.39
C LYS A 77 3.95 -14.86 -4.10
N GLY A 78 4.87 -14.02 -3.63
CA GLY A 78 5.59 -14.25 -2.36
C GLY A 78 4.75 -13.96 -1.11
N PHE A 79 3.62 -13.29 -1.26
CA PHE A 79 2.72 -12.97 -0.17
C PHE A 79 1.96 -14.21 0.31
N ARG A 80 2.29 -14.67 1.52
CA ARG A 80 1.71 -15.84 2.19
C ARG A 80 0.36 -15.58 2.88
N GLY A 81 -0.24 -14.40 2.71
CA GLY A 81 -1.53 -14.07 3.31
C GLY A 81 -2.74 -14.76 2.63
N ASP A 82 -2.51 -15.58 1.60
CA ASP A 82 -3.52 -16.47 1.03
C ASP A 82 -3.22 -17.91 1.51
N CYS A 83 -3.41 -18.15 2.81
CA CYS A 83 -3.78 -19.47 3.29
C CYS A 83 -5.26 -19.39 3.65
N GLU A 84 -6.08 -19.95 2.75
CA GLU A 84 -7.54 -20.13 2.76
C GLU A 84 -8.42 -18.93 2.36
#